data_AF-A0A7W4JQM0-F1
#
_entry.id   AF-A0A7W4JQM0-F1
#
_cell.length_a   1.000
_cell.length_b   1.000
_cell.length_c   1.000
_cell.angle_alpha   90.00
_cell.angle_beta   90.00
_cell.angle_gamma   90.00
#
_symmetry.space_group_name_H-M   'P 1'
#
loop_
_entity.id
_entity.type
_entity.pdbx_description
1 polymer ?
#
loop_
_entity_poly.entity_id
_entity_poly.type
_entity_poly.pdbx_seq_one_letter_code
_entity_poly.pdbx_strand_id
1 'polypeptide(L)'
;MSAASRLWHRAPLWRTCVFSILIFTALTLLYPPAYLTRAIPALQPVIDRINRTLGRSTPPPAPAPDAAPSPDAPPDAPPPGQQADGSGAPGAGGPGGTQVAAPPITSDLSGAIPFAGRILPLPAGTWHPVLTTQSGPHGELLSNVLVRAEGGVVTGVIIARGSTQSLPLSTVDAMNNGCHDDRNYLSRVITTDPKVMECWFTGHVQIEGQPLSDSIDIQTAFNRLHVLGFPIPYVMLVATWDYAEIAADHGANIENVTILLSPARKGTMTLPAPPDKWMKQLLPQNPGAERFVHQANDWMEGWTAMLRRGFHGTLSADAPELARAARDPASVMNAD
;
A
#
# COMPACT_ATOMS: atom_id res chain seq x y z
N MET A 1 -3.31 19.16 -58.45
CA MET A 1 -3.16 18.14 -57.36
C MET A 1 -2.84 18.85 -56.06
N SER A 2 -3.57 18.58 -54.98
CA SER A 2 -3.33 19.21 -53.66
C SER A 2 -1.98 18.78 -53.05
N ALA A 3 -1.48 19.55 -52.07
CA ALA A 3 -0.27 19.19 -51.33
C ALA A 3 -0.45 17.87 -50.57
N ALA A 4 -1.63 17.68 -49.93
CA ALA A 4 -1.99 16.45 -49.22
C ALA A 4 -1.92 15.19 -50.10
N SER A 5 -2.41 15.26 -51.36
CA SER A 5 -2.31 14.15 -52.32
C SER A 5 -0.85 13.78 -52.64
N ARG A 6 0.05 14.77 -52.77
CA ARG A 6 1.47 14.52 -53.05
C ARG A 6 2.21 13.93 -51.84
N LEU A 7 1.93 14.41 -50.63
CA LEU A 7 2.39 13.83 -49.36
C LEU A 7 1.91 12.37 -49.23
N TRP A 8 0.62 12.13 -49.47
CA TRP A 8 0.03 10.79 -49.37
C TRP A 8 0.67 9.78 -50.31
N HIS A 9 1.10 10.17 -51.52
CA HIS A 9 1.74 9.24 -52.45
C HIS A 9 3.25 9.05 -52.23
N ARG A 10 4.00 10.09 -51.83
CA ARG A 10 5.48 10.06 -51.81
C ARG A 10 6.13 9.87 -50.45
N ALA A 11 5.43 10.11 -49.34
CA ALA A 11 6.00 10.00 -47.99
C ALA A 11 5.38 8.81 -47.22
N PRO A 12 6.01 7.62 -47.19
CA PRO A 12 5.50 6.50 -46.40
C PRO A 12 5.47 6.83 -44.90
N LEU A 13 6.45 7.60 -44.39
CA LEU A 13 6.49 8.09 -43.01
C LEU A 13 5.27 8.98 -42.64
N TRP A 14 4.74 9.76 -43.59
CA TRP A 14 3.53 10.54 -43.36
C TRP A 14 2.32 9.64 -43.11
N ARG A 15 2.17 8.56 -43.90
CA ARG A 15 1.10 7.58 -43.71
C ARG A 15 1.22 6.90 -42.35
N THR A 16 2.42 6.43 -41.97
CA THR A 16 2.63 5.77 -40.67
C THR A 16 2.32 6.72 -39.52
N CYS A 17 2.72 7.99 -39.58
CA CYS A 17 2.35 8.96 -38.55
C CYS A 17 0.82 9.15 -38.44
N VAL A 18 0.10 9.26 -39.56
CA VAL A 18 -1.37 9.38 -39.56
C VAL A 18 -2.05 8.14 -38.97
N PHE A 19 -1.60 6.93 -39.31
CA PHE A 19 -2.12 5.70 -38.71
C PHE A 19 -1.76 5.57 -37.22
N SER A 20 -0.53 5.91 -36.83
CA SER A 20 -0.10 5.95 -35.43
C SER A 20 -0.92 6.92 -34.59
N ILE A 21 -1.27 8.10 -35.11
CA ILE A 21 -2.16 9.03 -34.39
C ILE A 21 -3.50 8.36 -34.06
N LEU A 22 -4.11 7.62 -34.98
CA LEU A 22 -5.37 6.92 -34.71
C LEU A 22 -5.20 5.80 -33.67
N ILE A 23 -4.12 5.01 -33.77
CA ILE A 23 -3.82 3.91 -32.84
C ILE A 23 -3.54 4.45 -31.42
N PHE A 24 -2.68 5.47 -31.29
CA PHE A 24 -2.38 6.08 -30.00
C PHE A 24 -3.60 6.80 -29.42
N THR A 25 -4.44 7.45 -30.24
CA THR A 25 -5.72 8.02 -29.76
C THR A 25 -6.63 6.94 -29.17
N ALA A 26 -6.78 5.80 -29.85
CA ALA A 26 -7.56 4.68 -29.34
C ALA A 26 -6.97 4.08 -28.05
N LEU A 27 -5.64 3.90 -27.99
CA LEU A 27 -4.95 3.44 -26.78
C LEU A 27 -5.12 4.42 -25.61
N THR A 28 -5.02 5.74 -25.83
CA THR A 28 -5.24 6.76 -24.79
C THR A 28 -6.69 6.76 -24.28
N LEU A 29 -7.67 6.37 -25.09
CA LEU A 29 -9.07 6.23 -24.66
C LEU A 29 -9.34 4.93 -23.89
N LEU A 30 -8.59 3.84 -24.17
CA LEU A 30 -8.68 2.56 -23.43
C LEU A 30 -7.81 2.53 -22.16
N TYR A 31 -6.73 3.32 -22.13
CA TYR A 31 -5.72 3.40 -21.07
C TYR A 31 -5.34 4.88 -20.85
N PRO A 32 -6.22 5.69 -20.25
CA PRO A 32 -5.99 7.12 -20.06
C PRO A 32 -4.88 7.36 -19.02
N PRO A 33 -3.79 8.06 -19.37
CA PRO A 33 -2.75 8.39 -18.40
C PRO A 33 -3.26 9.46 -17.41
N ALA A 34 -2.90 9.33 -16.13
CA ALA A 34 -3.48 10.08 -15.02
C ALA A 34 -3.30 11.61 -15.06
N TYR A 35 -2.40 12.13 -15.91
CA TYR A 35 -2.28 13.58 -16.15
C TYR A 35 -3.37 14.11 -17.09
N LEU A 36 -3.86 13.29 -18.03
CA LEU A 36 -4.81 13.70 -19.07
C LEU A 36 -6.21 13.96 -18.49
N THR A 37 -6.64 13.09 -17.57
CA THR A 37 -7.90 13.22 -16.84
C THR A 37 -7.93 14.45 -15.92
N ARG A 38 -6.79 14.84 -15.36
CA ARG A 38 -6.62 16.08 -14.59
C ARG A 38 -6.60 17.33 -15.47
N ALA A 39 -5.96 17.26 -16.64
CA ALA A 39 -5.85 18.40 -17.57
C ALA A 39 -7.17 18.70 -18.30
N ILE A 40 -7.98 17.67 -18.58
CA ILE A 40 -9.24 17.80 -19.32
C ILE A 40 -10.34 17.01 -18.59
N PRO A 41 -10.98 17.59 -17.55
CA PRO A 41 -12.02 16.90 -16.77
C PRO A 41 -13.25 16.49 -17.62
N ALA A 42 -13.46 17.12 -18.78
CA ALA A 42 -14.51 16.76 -19.73
C ALA A 42 -14.31 15.37 -20.40
N LEU A 43 -13.11 14.77 -20.33
CA LEU A 43 -12.87 13.42 -20.82
C LEU A 43 -13.34 12.32 -19.85
N GLN A 44 -13.47 12.64 -18.56
CA GLN A 44 -13.87 11.70 -17.51
C GLN A 44 -15.18 10.94 -17.83
N PRO A 45 -16.32 11.59 -18.18
CA PRO A 45 -17.56 10.87 -18.47
C PRO A 45 -17.49 9.98 -19.72
N VAL A 46 -16.56 10.24 -20.65
CA VAL A 46 -16.33 9.39 -21.83
C VAL A 46 -15.57 8.13 -21.42
N ILE A 47 -14.52 8.29 -20.62
CA ILE A 47 -13.72 7.21 -20.04
C ILE A 47 -14.59 6.30 -19.16
N ASP A 48 -15.42 6.87 -18.29
CA ASP A 48 -16.33 6.12 -17.40
C ASP A 48 -17.40 5.34 -18.18
N ARG A 49 -17.76 5.81 -19.39
CA ARG A 49 -18.68 5.10 -20.29
C ARG A 49 -18.00 3.93 -20.97
N ILE A 50 -16.76 4.14 -21.46
CA ILE A 50 -15.91 3.09 -22.05
C ILE A 50 -15.65 1.98 -21.02
N ASN A 51 -15.23 2.34 -19.81
CA ASN A 51 -14.97 1.39 -18.73
C ASN A 51 -16.23 0.61 -18.33
N ARG A 52 -17.41 1.24 -18.31
CA ARG A 52 -18.70 0.53 -18.13
C ARG A 52 -19.00 -0.46 -19.26
N THR A 53 -18.81 -0.07 -20.53
CA THR A 53 -19.02 -0.99 -21.66
C THR A 53 -18.01 -2.13 -21.72
N LEU A 54 -16.83 -1.96 -21.11
CA LEU A 54 -15.78 -2.99 -21.02
C LEU A 54 -15.85 -3.82 -19.72
N GLY A 55 -16.86 -3.62 -18.86
CA GLY A 55 -16.99 -4.32 -17.58
C GLY A 55 -15.91 -3.97 -16.54
N ARG A 56 -15.14 -2.90 -16.76
CA ARG A 56 -14.03 -2.44 -15.90
C ARG A 56 -14.48 -1.48 -14.78
N SER A 57 -15.75 -1.52 -14.39
CA SER A 57 -16.32 -0.59 -13.40
C SER A 57 -16.30 -1.17 -12.00
N THR A 58 -15.68 -0.44 -11.07
CA THR A 58 -16.04 -0.55 -9.66
C THR A 58 -17.51 -0.16 -9.47
N PRO A 59 -18.26 -0.83 -8.58
CA PRO A 59 -19.63 -0.44 -8.28
C PRO A 59 -19.65 0.95 -7.62
N PRO A 60 -20.67 1.79 -7.90
CA PRO A 60 -20.81 3.07 -7.22
C PRO A 60 -21.00 2.85 -5.70
N PRO A 61 -20.49 3.75 -4.86
CA PRO A 61 -20.73 3.66 -3.42
C PRO A 61 -22.24 3.72 -3.15
N ALA A 62 -22.70 2.85 -2.24
CA ALA A 62 -24.08 2.88 -1.80
C ALA A 62 -24.41 4.25 -1.17
N PRO A 63 -25.63 4.80 -1.39
CA PRO A 63 -26.01 6.05 -0.75
C PRO A 63 -25.99 5.88 0.77
N ALA A 64 -25.43 6.87 1.46
CA ALA A 64 -25.40 6.89 2.93
C ALA A 64 -26.83 6.89 3.48
N PRO A 65 -27.11 6.18 4.60
CA PRO A 65 -28.41 6.28 5.26
C PRO A 65 -28.62 7.72 5.75
N ASP A 66 -29.82 8.22 5.51
CA ASP A 66 -30.17 9.64 5.68
C ASP A 66 -30.03 10.16 7.13
N ALA A 67 -29.91 11.49 7.21
CA ALA A 67 -29.71 12.24 8.44
C ALA A 67 -30.75 11.93 9.52
N ALA A 68 -30.26 11.76 10.76
CA ALA A 68 -31.11 11.71 11.94
C ALA A 68 -31.88 13.03 12.15
N PRO A 69 -33.19 12.99 12.41
CA PRO A 69 -33.91 14.13 12.95
C PRO A 69 -33.63 14.30 14.45
N SER A 70 -33.49 15.56 14.87
CA SER A 70 -33.23 16.02 16.23
C SER A 70 -34.33 15.67 17.26
N PRO A 71 -34.05 15.76 18.58
CA PRO A 71 -34.87 15.12 19.61
C PRO A 71 -36.04 16.00 20.07
N ASP A 72 -37.25 15.43 20.11
CA ASP A 72 -38.37 15.85 20.97
C ASP A 72 -39.50 14.79 20.97
N ALA A 73 -39.48 13.87 21.94
CA ALA A 73 -40.61 12.99 22.27
C ALA A 73 -40.52 12.47 23.73
N PRO A 74 -41.60 12.46 24.54
CA PRO A 74 -41.53 12.06 25.95
C PRO A 74 -41.52 10.52 26.17
N PRO A 75 -41.19 10.05 27.39
CA PRO A 75 -40.97 8.63 27.68
C PRO A 75 -42.24 7.90 28.13
N ASP A 76 -42.43 6.63 27.74
CA ASP A 76 -43.20 5.66 28.53
C ASP A 76 -42.91 4.18 28.19
N ALA A 77 -42.69 3.40 29.26
CA ALA A 77 -42.81 1.94 29.46
C ALA A 77 -41.98 0.88 28.64
N PRO A 78 -41.37 -0.14 29.32
CA PRO A 78 -40.67 -1.31 28.73
C PRO A 78 -41.35 -2.66 29.15
N PRO A 79 -40.68 -3.83 29.12
CA PRO A 79 -39.69 -4.40 28.19
C PRO A 79 -40.43 -5.47 27.33
N PRO A 80 -40.19 -6.82 27.28
CA PRO A 80 -39.03 -7.69 27.58
C PRO A 80 -38.06 -7.81 26.36
N GLY A 81 -36.91 -8.49 26.40
CA GLY A 81 -36.22 -9.19 27.49
C GLY A 81 -35.57 -10.50 27.03
N GLN A 82 -34.26 -10.48 26.74
CA GLN A 82 -33.39 -11.67 26.77
C GLN A 82 -31.96 -11.24 27.14
N GLN A 83 -31.41 -11.84 28.20
CA GLN A 83 -30.06 -11.60 28.68
C GLN A 83 -29.04 -12.39 27.86
N ALA A 84 -27.78 -11.95 27.97
CA ALA A 84 -26.66 -12.54 27.26
C ALA A 84 -26.45 -14.02 27.57
N ASP A 85 -25.93 -14.75 26.58
CA ASP A 85 -25.01 -15.85 26.86
C ASP A 85 -23.88 -15.86 25.82
N GLY A 86 -22.67 -16.19 26.27
CA GLY A 86 -21.46 -16.02 25.48
C GLY A 86 -21.14 -17.22 24.60
N SER A 87 -21.07 -17.04 23.29
CA SER A 87 -20.23 -17.88 22.42
C SER A 87 -19.67 -17.07 21.25
N GLY A 88 -18.36 -17.15 21.05
CA GLY A 88 -17.68 -16.46 19.95
C GLY A 88 -18.06 -17.10 18.62
N ALA A 89 -18.91 -16.43 17.84
CA ALA A 89 -19.21 -16.85 16.48
C ALA A 89 -18.08 -16.40 15.53
N PRO A 90 -17.46 -17.30 14.74
CA PRO A 90 -16.62 -16.88 13.64
C PRO A 90 -17.49 -16.16 12.61
N GLY A 91 -17.08 -14.96 12.19
CA GLY A 91 -17.80 -14.16 11.21
C GLY A 91 -18.02 -14.94 9.91
N ALA A 92 -19.24 -14.89 9.38
CA ALA A 92 -19.65 -15.69 8.23
C ALA A 92 -18.96 -15.25 6.93
N GLY A 93 -17.76 -15.79 6.68
CA GLY A 93 -17.17 -15.84 5.35
C GLY A 93 -17.85 -16.94 4.53
N GLY A 94 -18.55 -16.58 3.45
CA GLY A 94 -18.93 -17.55 2.42
C GLY A 94 -17.70 -18.20 1.79
N PRO A 95 -17.84 -19.33 1.07
CA PRO A 95 -16.72 -19.98 0.39
C PRO A 95 -16.03 -18.99 -0.56
N GLY A 96 -14.73 -18.74 -0.34
CA GLY A 96 -13.93 -17.73 -1.05
C GLY A 96 -13.86 -16.33 -0.40
N GLY A 97 -14.45 -16.13 0.78
CA GLY A 97 -14.36 -14.86 1.51
C GLY A 97 -13.03 -14.67 2.26
N THR A 98 -12.58 -13.42 2.36
CA THR A 98 -11.39 -13.04 3.16
C THR A 98 -11.59 -13.41 4.63
N GLN A 99 -10.73 -14.28 5.14
CA GLN A 99 -10.65 -14.57 6.57
C GLN A 99 -9.91 -13.43 7.28
N VAL A 100 -10.42 -13.00 8.43
CA VAL A 100 -9.85 -11.90 9.23
C VAL A 100 -9.67 -12.36 10.66
N ALA A 101 -8.45 -12.20 11.17
CA ALA A 101 -8.09 -12.45 12.56
C ALA A 101 -7.47 -11.18 13.17
N ALA A 102 -7.75 -10.96 14.45
CA ALA A 102 -7.25 -9.82 15.22
C ALA A 102 -6.43 -10.36 16.40
N PRO A 103 -5.12 -10.62 16.23
CA PRO A 103 -4.30 -11.18 17.30
C PRO A 103 -4.21 -10.24 18.52
N PRO A 104 -3.78 -10.74 19.69
CA PRO A 104 -3.57 -9.92 20.88
C PRO A 104 -2.53 -8.82 20.59
N ILE A 105 -2.94 -7.56 20.68
CA ILE A 105 -2.03 -6.42 20.44
C ILE A 105 -0.95 -6.29 21.55
N THR A 106 -1.10 -7.03 22.65
CA THR A 106 -0.11 -7.14 23.73
C THR A 106 0.99 -8.17 23.44
N SER A 107 1.02 -8.77 22.25
CA SER A 107 2.13 -9.63 21.83
C SER A 107 3.30 -8.80 21.32
N ASP A 108 4.50 -9.14 21.79
CA ASP A 108 5.75 -8.49 21.42
C ASP A 108 6.48 -9.27 20.32
N LEU A 109 6.73 -8.64 19.19
CA LEU A 109 7.45 -9.20 18.05
C LEU A 109 8.70 -8.36 17.76
N SER A 110 9.85 -9.00 17.50
CA SER A 110 11.09 -8.31 17.15
C SER A 110 12.02 -9.23 16.34
N GLY A 111 13.08 -8.67 15.75
CA GLY A 111 14.07 -9.43 14.97
C GLY A 111 13.51 -9.91 13.64
N ALA A 112 13.02 -11.15 13.59
CA ALA A 112 12.38 -11.71 12.41
C ALA A 112 11.29 -12.71 12.81
N ILE A 113 10.20 -12.77 12.05
CA ILE A 113 9.03 -13.61 12.34
C ILE A 113 8.68 -14.55 11.18
N PRO A 114 8.07 -15.72 11.44
CA PRO A 114 7.46 -16.54 10.39
C PRO A 114 6.33 -15.79 9.68
N PHE A 115 6.35 -15.80 8.35
CA PHE A 115 5.34 -15.16 7.52
C PHE A 115 5.18 -15.92 6.19
N ALA A 116 3.96 -16.30 5.80
CA ALA A 116 3.67 -16.92 4.50
C ALA A 116 4.60 -18.10 4.08
N GLY A 117 5.07 -18.92 5.04
CA GLY A 117 6.00 -20.04 4.79
C GLY A 117 7.49 -19.65 4.68
N ARG A 118 7.81 -18.37 4.92
CA ARG A 118 9.15 -17.75 4.87
C ARG A 118 9.40 -16.89 6.11
N ILE A 119 10.44 -16.07 6.10
CA ILE A 119 10.84 -15.22 7.23
C ILE A 119 10.67 -13.75 6.86
N LEU A 120 9.89 -13.00 7.64
CA LEU A 120 9.78 -11.54 7.53
C LEU A 120 10.71 -10.88 8.56
N PRO A 121 11.80 -10.21 8.15
CA PRO A 121 12.58 -9.37 9.06
C PRO A 121 11.78 -8.15 9.51
N LEU A 122 11.98 -7.74 10.76
CA LEU A 122 11.36 -6.56 11.36
C LEU A 122 12.42 -5.47 11.60
N PRO A 123 12.12 -4.19 11.33
CA PRO A 123 12.95 -3.07 11.77
C PRO A 123 13.03 -3.01 13.31
N ALA A 124 13.95 -2.22 13.84
CA ALA A 124 14.31 -2.23 15.25
C ALA A 124 13.17 -1.80 16.18
N GLY A 125 13.13 -2.37 17.38
CA GLY A 125 12.10 -2.13 18.39
C GLY A 125 11.04 -3.23 18.46
N THR A 126 10.02 -3.00 19.27
CA THR A 126 8.93 -3.95 19.50
C THR A 126 7.75 -3.65 18.58
N TRP A 127 7.29 -4.67 17.87
CA TRP A 127 6.14 -4.63 16.98
C TRP A 127 5.00 -5.45 17.56
N HIS A 128 3.77 -4.96 17.38
CA HIS A 128 2.56 -5.55 17.90
C HIS A 128 1.59 -5.90 16.76
N PRO A 129 0.93 -7.08 16.78
CA PRO A 129 0.05 -7.48 15.69
C PRO A 129 -1.30 -6.75 15.73
N VAL A 130 -1.65 -6.09 14.63
CA VAL A 130 -2.89 -5.32 14.44
C VAL A 130 -3.93 -6.13 13.69
N LEU A 131 -3.54 -6.83 12.63
CA LEU A 131 -4.47 -7.61 11.83
C LEU A 131 -3.73 -8.72 11.10
N THR A 132 -4.37 -9.87 10.96
CA THR A 132 -3.98 -10.89 10.00
C THR A 132 -5.17 -11.16 9.11
N THR A 133 -4.98 -11.19 7.79
CA THR A 133 -6.03 -11.60 6.85
C THR A 133 -5.50 -12.65 5.89
N GLN A 134 -6.37 -13.56 5.47
CA GLN A 134 -6.06 -14.53 4.43
C GLN A 134 -7.14 -14.45 3.34
N SER A 135 -6.73 -14.27 2.08
CA SER A 135 -7.64 -14.00 0.96
C SER A 135 -7.27 -14.80 -0.29
N GLY A 136 -8.19 -14.83 -1.25
CA GLY A 136 -8.16 -15.70 -2.42
C GLY A 136 -9.06 -16.94 -2.24
N PRO A 137 -9.44 -17.64 -3.33
CA PRO A 137 -10.36 -18.78 -3.28
C PRO A 137 -9.97 -19.91 -2.32
N HIS A 138 -8.66 -20.12 -2.10
CA HIS A 138 -8.11 -21.13 -1.20
C HIS A 138 -7.20 -20.52 -0.10
N GLY A 139 -7.21 -19.20 0.05
CA GLY A 139 -6.34 -18.49 1.00
C GLY A 139 -4.90 -18.33 0.52
N GLU A 140 -4.71 -18.16 -0.79
CA GLU A 140 -3.41 -18.09 -1.47
C GLU A 140 -2.59 -16.84 -1.10
N LEU A 141 -3.21 -15.80 -0.52
CA LEU A 141 -2.55 -14.58 -0.07
C LEU A 141 -2.75 -14.35 1.44
N LEU A 142 -1.65 -14.26 2.19
CA LEU A 142 -1.61 -13.87 3.59
C LEU A 142 -1.22 -12.40 3.72
N SER A 143 -1.88 -11.64 4.60
CA SER A 143 -1.48 -10.28 4.99
C SER A 143 -1.34 -10.19 6.50
N ASN A 144 -0.26 -9.57 6.98
CA ASN A 144 -0.04 -9.21 8.38
C ASN A 144 0.19 -7.71 8.48
N VAL A 145 -0.60 -7.04 9.34
CA VAL A 145 -0.39 -5.64 9.72
C VAL A 145 0.14 -5.59 11.15
N LEU A 146 1.29 -4.95 11.34
CA LEU A 146 1.96 -4.76 12.62
C LEU A 146 2.12 -3.27 12.92
N VAL A 147 2.14 -2.87 14.19
CA VAL A 147 2.38 -1.49 14.65
C VAL A 147 3.54 -1.43 15.62
N ARG A 148 4.35 -0.38 15.54
CA ARG A 148 5.32 0.02 16.57
C ARG A 148 4.88 1.36 17.15
N ALA A 149 4.84 1.47 18.47
CA ALA A 149 4.48 2.69 19.16
C ALA A 149 5.49 3.02 20.27
N GLU A 150 5.71 4.31 20.52
CA GLU A 150 6.62 4.81 21.56
C GLU A 150 5.98 6.05 22.21
N GLY A 151 5.97 6.11 23.55
CA GLY A 151 5.22 7.14 24.28
C GLY A 151 3.70 7.15 24.01
N GLY A 152 3.16 6.01 23.57
CA GLY A 152 1.75 5.89 23.14
C GLY A 152 1.48 6.32 21.69
N VAL A 153 2.44 6.92 20.98
CA VAL A 153 2.28 7.38 19.59
C VAL A 153 2.84 6.37 18.60
N VAL A 154 2.15 6.14 17.48
CA VAL A 154 2.65 5.24 16.42
C VAL A 154 3.92 5.80 15.78
N THR A 155 5.01 5.04 15.85
CA THR A 155 6.29 5.35 15.19
C THR A 155 6.52 4.55 13.92
N GLY A 156 5.76 3.46 13.71
CA GLY A 156 5.71 2.78 12.42
C GLY A 156 4.57 1.77 12.28
N VAL A 157 4.25 1.42 11.04
CA VAL A 157 3.29 0.36 10.68
C VAL A 157 3.91 -0.50 9.59
N ILE A 158 3.87 -1.82 9.71
CA ILE A 158 4.24 -2.75 8.64
C ILE A 158 2.96 -3.35 8.08
N ILE A 159 2.83 -3.36 6.76
CA ILE A 159 1.81 -4.10 6.01
C ILE A 159 2.60 -5.07 5.13
N ALA A 160 2.69 -6.33 5.54
CA ALA A 160 3.33 -7.39 4.79
C ALA A 160 2.24 -8.25 4.12
N ARG A 161 2.39 -8.53 2.83
CA ARG A 161 1.53 -9.41 2.03
C ARG A 161 2.38 -10.44 1.32
N GLY A 162 2.02 -11.71 1.43
CA GLY A 162 2.82 -12.82 0.92
C GLY A 162 1.96 -13.95 0.38
N SER A 163 2.32 -14.43 -0.80
CA SER A 163 1.77 -15.67 -1.34
C SER A 163 2.08 -16.86 -0.42
N THR A 164 1.06 -17.66 -0.11
CA THR A 164 1.17 -18.99 0.49
C THR A 164 1.15 -20.10 -0.58
N GLN A 165 0.66 -19.77 -1.78
CA GLN A 165 0.62 -20.60 -2.99
C GLN A 165 0.89 -19.73 -4.22
N SER A 166 1.29 -20.36 -5.34
CA SER A 166 1.57 -19.66 -6.60
C SER A 166 0.36 -18.86 -7.09
N LEU A 167 0.56 -17.61 -7.49
CA LEU A 167 -0.48 -16.70 -7.96
C LEU A 167 -0.41 -16.48 -9.49
N PRO A 168 -1.52 -16.10 -10.15
CA PRO A 168 -1.50 -15.69 -11.55
C PRO A 168 -0.55 -14.51 -11.81
N LEU A 169 0.19 -14.54 -12.93
CA LEU A 169 1.16 -13.50 -13.28
C LEU A 169 0.56 -12.08 -13.35
N SER A 170 -0.74 -11.94 -13.63
CA SER A 170 -1.45 -10.66 -13.61
C SER A 170 -1.43 -9.96 -12.23
N THR A 171 -1.19 -10.70 -11.14
CA THR A 171 -1.00 -10.12 -9.80
C THR A 171 0.36 -9.42 -9.69
N VAL A 172 1.38 -9.90 -10.39
CA VAL A 172 2.73 -9.30 -10.43
C VAL A 172 2.69 -7.96 -11.18
N ASP A 173 1.97 -7.90 -12.31
CA ASP A 173 1.77 -6.65 -13.07
C ASP A 173 1.15 -5.54 -12.21
N ALA A 174 0.23 -5.89 -11.30
CA ALA A 174 -0.43 -4.95 -10.40
C ALA A 174 0.54 -4.34 -9.38
N MET A 175 1.46 -5.14 -8.82
CA MET A 175 2.46 -4.71 -7.84
C MET A 175 3.45 -3.70 -8.44
N ASN A 176 3.95 -3.99 -9.65
CA ASN A 176 4.96 -3.18 -10.33
C ASN A 176 4.57 -1.69 -10.46
N ASN A 177 3.28 -1.37 -10.55
CA ASN A 177 2.79 0.00 -10.76
C ASN A 177 3.29 1.02 -9.71
N GLY A 178 3.44 0.61 -8.44
CA GLY A 178 3.90 1.51 -7.37
C GLY A 178 5.32 2.03 -7.61
N CYS A 179 6.19 1.22 -8.22
CA CYS A 179 7.58 1.55 -8.49
C CYS A 179 7.75 2.61 -9.60
N HIS A 180 6.74 2.83 -10.46
CA HIS A 180 6.78 3.78 -11.59
C HIS A 180 6.04 5.10 -11.30
N ASP A 181 5.70 5.41 -10.05
CA ASP A 181 5.07 6.68 -9.68
C ASP A 181 6.11 7.81 -9.55
N ASP A 182 6.04 8.82 -10.42
CA ASP A 182 6.91 10.01 -10.41
C ASP A 182 6.91 10.79 -9.06
N ARG A 183 5.86 10.60 -8.25
CA ARG A 183 5.71 11.21 -6.90
C ARG A 183 6.64 10.59 -5.87
N ASN A 184 7.11 9.35 -6.09
CA ASN A 184 8.05 8.67 -5.19
C ASN A 184 9.32 9.51 -5.04
N TYR A 185 9.84 9.63 -3.81
CA TYR A 185 11.10 10.33 -3.56
C TYR A 185 12.25 9.62 -4.29
N LEU A 186 12.30 8.30 -4.16
CA LEU A 186 13.21 7.41 -4.88
C LEU A 186 12.45 6.14 -5.28
N SER A 187 12.75 5.63 -6.47
CA SER A 187 12.37 4.28 -6.92
C SER A 187 13.62 3.55 -7.43
N ARG A 188 13.68 2.24 -7.24
CA ARG A 188 14.65 1.33 -7.86
C ARG A 188 13.92 0.12 -8.41
N VAL A 189 14.20 -0.23 -9.66
CA VAL A 189 13.77 -1.50 -10.27
C VAL A 189 15.03 -2.33 -10.53
N ILE A 190 15.02 -3.58 -10.08
CA ILE A 190 16.15 -4.50 -10.14
C ILE A 190 15.81 -5.59 -11.16
N THR A 191 16.49 -5.56 -12.31
CA THR A 191 16.20 -6.43 -13.47
C THR A 191 17.34 -7.43 -13.72
N THR A 192 17.76 -8.16 -12.69
CA THR A 192 18.94 -9.04 -12.75
C THR A 192 18.63 -10.44 -13.30
N ASP A 193 17.39 -10.91 -13.19
CA ASP A 193 16.94 -12.21 -13.70
C ASP A 193 15.57 -12.03 -14.38
N PRO A 194 15.33 -12.51 -15.62
CA PRO A 194 14.03 -12.41 -16.28
C PRO A 194 12.87 -13.15 -15.57
N LYS A 195 13.16 -14.00 -14.58
CA LYS A 195 12.16 -14.68 -13.74
C LYS A 195 11.83 -13.93 -12.45
N VAL A 196 12.57 -12.88 -12.13
CA VAL A 196 12.42 -12.12 -10.88
C VAL A 196 12.01 -10.69 -11.22
N MET A 197 10.90 -10.26 -10.66
CA MET A 197 10.59 -8.85 -10.51
C MET A 197 10.98 -8.44 -9.10
N GLU A 198 11.90 -7.49 -8.97
CA GLU A 198 12.16 -6.84 -7.70
C GLU A 198 12.18 -5.33 -7.90
N CYS A 199 11.43 -4.59 -7.09
CA CYS A 199 11.54 -3.15 -7.03
C CYS A 199 11.26 -2.64 -5.62
N TRP A 200 11.74 -1.43 -5.33
CA TRP A 200 11.42 -0.74 -4.10
C TRP A 200 11.31 0.75 -4.34
N PHE A 201 10.53 1.43 -3.50
CA PHE A 201 10.34 2.86 -3.58
C PHE A 201 10.05 3.48 -2.22
N THR A 202 10.26 4.78 -2.13
CA THR A 202 9.88 5.60 -0.99
C THR A 202 8.98 6.75 -1.41
N GLY A 203 8.09 7.17 -0.53
CA GLY A 203 7.15 8.27 -0.75
C GLY A 203 6.57 8.77 0.57
N HIS A 204 5.40 9.40 0.53
CA HIS A 204 4.66 9.73 1.73
C HIS A 204 3.17 9.46 1.54
N VAL A 205 2.49 9.27 2.67
CA VAL A 205 1.03 9.24 2.75
C VAL A 205 0.56 10.26 3.78
N GLN A 206 -0.58 10.89 3.50
CA GLN A 206 -1.29 11.79 4.42
C GLN A 206 -2.51 11.04 4.97
N ILE A 207 -2.65 11.01 6.29
CA ILE A 207 -3.60 10.18 7.03
C ILE A 207 -4.74 11.08 7.55
N GLU A 208 -5.48 11.69 6.62
CA GLU A 208 -6.67 12.49 6.93
C GLU A 208 -7.80 12.26 5.92
N GLY A 209 -9.01 12.02 6.42
CA GLY A 209 -10.28 12.17 5.70
C GLY A 209 -10.51 11.28 4.47
N GLN A 210 -9.55 10.44 4.08
CA GLN A 210 -9.60 9.57 2.91
C GLN A 210 -9.11 8.16 3.27
N PRO A 211 -9.62 7.10 2.63
CA PRO A 211 -9.09 5.76 2.81
C PRO A 211 -7.64 5.70 2.31
N LEU A 212 -6.72 5.23 3.16
CA LEU A 212 -5.29 5.08 2.83
C LEU A 212 -5.04 4.11 1.67
N SER A 213 -5.99 3.21 1.43
CA SER A 213 -6.02 2.24 0.35
C SER A 213 -7.45 1.75 0.18
N ASP A 214 -7.82 1.32 -1.03
CA ASP A 214 -9.06 0.58 -1.27
C ASP A 214 -9.03 -0.84 -0.67
N SER A 215 -7.88 -1.27 -0.15
CA SER A 215 -7.69 -2.61 0.40
C SER A 215 -8.26 -2.76 1.82
N ILE A 216 -9.13 -3.75 1.99
CA ILE A 216 -9.92 -3.98 3.21
C ILE A 216 -9.06 -4.32 4.43
N ASP A 217 -7.91 -4.95 4.25
CA ASP A 217 -6.95 -5.28 5.32
C ASP A 217 -6.35 -4.00 5.92
N ILE A 218 -5.92 -3.06 5.08
CA ILE A 218 -5.39 -1.75 5.51
C ILE A 218 -6.48 -0.93 6.19
N GLN A 219 -7.67 -0.80 5.58
CA GLN A 219 -8.77 -0.04 6.19
C GLN A 219 -9.16 -0.61 7.57
N THR A 220 -9.28 -1.94 7.67
CA THR A 220 -9.65 -2.61 8.92
C THR A 220 -8.55 -2.43 9.99
N ALA A 221 -7.28 -2.56 9.62
CA ALA A 221 -6.17 -2.42 10.57
C ALA A 221 -6.04 -1.00 11.11
N PHE A 222 -6.16 0.03 10.25
CA PHE A 222 -6.12 1.44 10.68
C PHE A 222 -7.34 1.82 11.52
N ASN A 223 -8.53 1.31 11.19
CA ASN A 223 -9.69 1.47 12.05
C ASN A 223 -9.49 0.79 13.42
N ARG A 224 -8.88 -0.41 13.47
CA ARG A 224 -8.54 -1.08 14.74
C ARG A 224 -7.57 -0.23 15.58
N LEU A 225 -6.52 0.33 14.97
CA LEU A 225 -5.58 1.22 15.67
C LEU A 225 -6.27 2.46 16.25
N HIS A 226 -7.16 3.08 15.48
CA HIS A 226 -7.94 4.23 15.91
C HIS A 226 -8.85 3.88 17.10
N VAL A 227 -9.62 2.78 17.01
CA VAL A 227 -10.49 2.30 18.10
C VAL A 227 -9.71 1.91 19.36
N LEU A 228 -8.49 1.38 19.19
CA LEU A 228 -7.59 1.06 20.31
C LEU A 228 -6.86 2.29 20.89
N GLY A 229 -7.10 3.49 20.35
CA GLY A 229 -6.57 4.74 20.91
C GLY A 229 -5.10 5.00 20.60
N PHE A 230 -4.53 4.39 19.55
CA PHE A 230 -3.17 4.67 19.09
C PHE A 230 -3.17 5.87 18.13
N PRO A 231 -2.74 7.08 18.54
CA PRO A 231 -2.62 8.22 17.62
C PRO A 231 -1.57 7.94 16.55
N ILE A 232 -1.97 8.14 15.30
CA ILE A 232 -1.14 7.94 14.11
C ILE A 232 -0.76 9.31 13.54
N PRO A 233 0.55 9.61 13.36
CA PRO A 233 1.00 10.86 12.74
C PRO A 233 0.36 11.12 11.38
N TYR A 234 0.00 12.38 11.14
CA TYR A 234 -0.68 12.82 9.92
C TYR A 234 0.12 12.48 8.65
N VAL A 235 1.44 12.66 8.69
CA VAL A 235 2.33 12.23 7.61
C VAL A 235 3.13 11.03 8.08
N MET A 236 3.12 9.98 7.25
CA MET A 236 4.06 8.87 7.37
C MET A 236 4.86 8.78 6.07
N LEU A 237 6.16 8.53 6.19
CA LEU A 237 6.98 8.13 5.04
C LEU A 237 6.61 6.69 4.69
N VAL A 238 6.38 6.44 3.41
CA VAL A 238 6.13 5.10 2.86
C VAL A 238 7.45 4.55 2.35
N ALA A 239 7.81 3.33 2.72
CA ALA A 239 8.91 2.56 2.13
C ALA A 239 8.38 1.16 1.75
N THR A 240 8.33 0.86 0.45
CA THR A 240 7.74 -0.38 -0.07
C THR A 240 8.77 -1.18 -0.84
N TRP A 241 8.79 -2.50 -0.60
CA TRP A 241 9.51 -3.49 -1.38
C TRP A 241 8.51 -4.46 -2.01
N ASP A 242 8.63 -4.66 -3.31
CA ASP A 242 7.83 -5.58 -4.11
C ASP A 242 8.77 -6.63 -4.72
N TYR A 243 8.50 -7.90 -4.43
CA TYR A 243 9.24 -9.04 -4.94
C TYR A 243 8.29 -10.07 -5.54
N ALA A 244 8.63 -10.60 -6.71
CA ALA A 244 7.96 -11.73 -7.31
C ALA A 244 8.95 -12.62 -8.05
N GLU A 245 8.78 -13.93 -7.94
CA GLU A 245 9.57 -14.94 -8.65
C GLU A 245 8.64 -15.93 -9.36
N ILE A 246 8.89 -16.20 -10.63
CA ILE A 246 8.12 -17.17 -11.44
C ILE A 246 8.30 -18.58 -10.86
N ALA A 247 7.19 -19.18 -10.47
CA ALA A 247 7.12 -20.53 -9.93
C ALA A 247 7.13 -21.60 -11.04
N ALA A 248 7.39 -22.86 -10.64
CA ALA A 248 7.50 -23.99 -11.56
C ALA A 248 6.18 -24.33 -12.29
N ASP A 249 5.03 -23.86 -11.78
CA ASP A 249 3.69 -24.05 -12.35
C ASP A 249 3.26 -22.89 -13.29
N HIS A 250 4.18 -22.00 -13.64
CA HIS A 250 3.96 -20.79 -14.45
C HIS A 250 3.13 -19.69 -13.76
N GLY A 251 2.80 -19.81 -12.47
CA GLY A 251 2.41 -18.68 -11.64
C GLY A 251 3.63 -17.96 -11.05
N ALA A 252 3.43 -17.18 -9.99
CA ALA A 252 4.49 -16.50 -9.26
C ALA A 252 4.29 -16.55 -7.74
N ASN A 253 5.39 -16.69 -7.01
CA ASN A 253 5.45 -16.42 -5.58
C ASN A 253 5.74 -14.93 -5.38
N ILE A 254 4.92 -14.23 -4.60
CA ILE A 254 5.04 -12.78 -4.37
C ILE A 254 5.25 -12.44 -2.90
N GLU A 255 5.95 -11.35 -2.63
CA GLU A 255 5.88 -10.65 -1.36
C GLU A 255 5.91 -9.13 -1.57
N ASN A 256 5.01 -8.42 -0.90
CA ASN A 256 4.95 -6.97 -0.81
C ASN A 256 5.11 -6.59 0.65
N VAL A 257 6.11 -5.78 0.99
CA VAL A 257 6.30 -5.26 2.35
C VAL A 257 6.30 -3.74 2.29
N THR A 258 5.21 -3.14 2.76
CA THR A 258 5.08 -1.69 2.93
C THR A 258 5.31 -1.32 4.39
N ILE A 259 6.26 -0.43 4.63
CA ILE A 259 6.65 0.04 5.95
C ILE A 259 6.37 1.54 6.00
N LEU A 260 5.47 1.95 6.88
CA LEU A 260 5.19 3.33 7.20
C LEU A 260 6.06 3.75 8.37
N LEU A 261 6.81 4.83 8.21
CA LEU A 261 7.71 5.38 9.23
C LEU A 261 7.26 6.77 9.63
N SER A 262 7.09 7.00 10.94
CA SER A 262 6.79 8.34 11.46
C SER A 262 8.03 9.23 11.36
N PRO A 263 7.93 10.43 10.77
CA PRO A 263 8.95 11.46 10.88
C PRO A 263 8.76 12.35 12.12
N ALA A 264 7.73 12.15 12.93
CA ALA A 264 7.48 12.94 14.14
C ALA A 264 8.47 12.58 15.26
N ARG A 265 8.88 13.56 16.07
CA ARG A 265 9.79 13.30 17.21
C ARG A 265 9.17 12.27 18.15
N LYS A 266 10.01 11.40 18.74
CA LYS A 266 9.58 10.28 19.58
C LYS A 266 8.61 10.69 20.69
N GLY A 267 7.53 9.94 20.86
CA GLY A 267 6.46 10.24 21.83
C GLY A 267 5.63 11.49 21.51
N THR A 268 5.79 12.11 20.33
CA THR A 268 5.06 13.32 19.93
C THR A 268 4.42 13.17 18.54
N MET A 269 3.52 14.10 18.21
CA MET A 269 2.95 14.28 16.88
C MET A 269 3.67 15.39 16.08
N THR A 270 4.81 15.89 16.57
CA THR A 270 5.50 17.06 16.02
C THR A 270 6.35 16.67 14.81
N LEU A 271 5.82 16.97 13.61
CA LEU A 271 6.50 16.76 12.32
C LEU A 271 7.64 17.78 12.08
N PRO A 272 8.71 17.41 11.35
CA PRO A 272 9.81 18.32 11.00
C PRO A 272 9.46 19.31 9.88
N ALA A 273 8.32 19.12 9.20
CA ALA A 273 7.74 20.06 8.25
C ALA A 273 6.20 19.89 8.20
N PRO A 274 5.42 20.96 7.92
CA PRO A 274 3.97 20.87 7.74
C PRO A 274 3.57 19.89 6.63
N PRO A 275 2.37 19.26 6.68
CA PRO A 275 2.00 18.19 5.75
C PRO A 275 2.07 18.54 4.27
N ASP A 276 1.73 19.77 3.89
CA ASP A 276 1.77 20.24 2.49
C ASP A 276 3.20 20.35 1.93
N LYS A 277 4.23 20.31 2.79
CA LYS A 277 5.65 20.41 2.39
C LYS A 277 6.30 19.06 2.07
N TRP A 278 5.59 17.95 2.24
CA TRP A 278 6.12 16.60 1.97
C TRP A 278 6.09 16.21 0.49
N MET A 279 5.61 17.07 -0.41
CA MET A 279 5.79 16.87 -1.84
C MET A 279 7.27 16.87 -2.24
N LYS A 280 7.67 15.96 -3.13
CA LYS A 280 9.06 15.79 -3.62
C LYS A 280 9.72 17.11 -4.09
N GLN A 281 8.93 18.00 -4.70
CA GLN A 281 9.40 19.30 -5.20
C GLN A 281 9.65 20.35 -4.10
N LEU A 282 9.11 20.13 -2.89
CA LEU A 282 9.18 21.06 -1.75
C LEU A 282 10.16 20.61 -0.66
N LEU A 283 10.61 19.35 -0.69
CA LEU A 283 11.59 18.81 0.26
C LEU A 283 12.86 19.67 0.40
N PRO A 284 13.51 20.17 -0.68
CA PRO A 284 14.75 20.96 -0.56
C PRO A 284 14.60 22.31 0.17
N GLN A 285 13.36 22.74 0.44
CA GLN A 285 13.05 23.93 1.23
C GLN A 285 12.84 23.61 2.72
N ASN A 286 12.84 22.31 3.09
CA ASN A 286 12.44 21.78 4.38
C ASN A 286 13.48 20.75 4.88
N PRO A 287 14.67 21.21 5.34
CA PRO A 287 15.85 20.35 5.55
C PRO A 287 15.66 19.25 6.61
N GLY A 288 14.70 19.40 7.54
CA GLY A 288 14.34 18.35 8.49
C GLY A 288 13.62 17.17 7.83
N ALA A 289 12.66 17.45 6.94
CA ALA A 289 11.95 16.42 6.18
C ALA A 289 12.85 15.80 5.10
N GLU A 290 13.62 16.62 4.38
CA GLU A 290 14.60 16.14 3.38
C GLU A 290 15.62 15.17 4.00
N ARG A 291 16.20 15.52 5.17
CA ARG A 291 17.12 14.63 5.89
C ARG A 291 16.48 13.29 6.26
N PHE A 292 15.24 13.32 6.76
CA PHE A 292 14.53 12.09 7.12
C PHE A 292 14.27 11.20 5.89
N VAL A 293 13.89 11.81 4.76
CA VAL A 293 13.71 11.13 3.47
C VAL A 293 15.02 10.50 2.97
N HIS A 294 16.14 11.22 3.04
CA HIS A 294 17.44 10.65 2.68
C HIS A 294 17.82 9.46 3.57
N GLN A 295 17.70 9.59 4.89
CA GLN A 295 17.97 8.50 5.82
C GLN A 295 17.07 7.27 5.56
N ALA A 296 15.82 7.48 5.17
CA ALA A 296 14.91 6.40 4.80
C ALA A 296 15.28 5.73 3.47
N ASN A 297 15.75 6.49 2.48
CA ASN A 297 16.23 5.97 1.21
C ASN A 297 17.48 5.09 1.41
N ASP A 298 18.47 5.60 2.13
CA ASP A 298 19.73 4.91 2.42
C ASP A 298 19.48 3.62 3.24
N TRP A 299 18.57 3.70 4.23
CA TRP A 299 18.12 2.56 5.00
C TRP A 299 17.42 1.52 4.12
N MET A 300 16.46 1.94 3.28
CA MET A 300 15.67 1.05 2.45
C MET A 300 16.54 0.30 1.42
N GLU A 301 17.52 0.99 0.82
CA GLU A 301 18.49 0.37 -0.10
C GLU A 301 19.21 -0.81 0.55
N GLY A 302 19.69 -0.64 1.80
CA GLY A 302 20.29 -1.73 2.59
C GLY A 302 19.28 -2.77 3.09
N TRP A 303 18.06 -2.36 3.44
CA TRP A 303 17.02 -3.23 4.01
C TRP A 303 16.48 -4.26 3.00
N THR A 304 16.45 -3.91 1.71
CA THR A 304 16.02 -4.84 0.63
C THR A 304 16.79 -6.16 0.64
N ALA A 305 18.08 -6.15 1.00
CA ALA A 305 18.89 -7.36 1.11
C ALA A 305 18.44 -8.28 2.26
N MET A 306 17.90 -7.73 3.36
CA MET A 306 17.35 -8.53 4.46
C MET A 306 16.00 -9.13 4.06
N LEU A 307 15.13 -8.33 3.43
CA LEU A 307 13.83 -8.78 2.92
C LEU A 307 13.99 -9.92 1.91
N ARG A 308 14.86 -9.74 0.90
CA ARG A 308 15.19 -10.78 -0.08
C ARG A 308 15.70 -12.06 0.57
N ARG A 309 16.57 -11.98 1.58
CA ARG A 309 17.05 -13.16 2.31
C ARG A 309 15.96 -13.83 3.14
N GLY A 310 15.04 -13.04 3.71
CA GLY A 310 13.86 -13.52 4.41
C GLY A 310 12.94 -14.32 3.51
N PHE A 311 12.66 -13.79 2.31
CA PHE A 311 11.89 -14.47 1.25
C PHE A 311 12.49 -15.83 0.87
N HIS A 312 13.79 -15.86 0.63
CA HIS A 312 14.53 -17.08 0.28
C HIS A 312 14.84 -18.01 1.47
N GLY A 313 14.37 -17.70 2.68
CA GLY A 313 14.64 -18.52 3.88
C GLY A 313 16.12 -18.59 4.30
N THR A 314 16.96 -17.67 3.82
CA THR A 314 18.41 -17.59 4.08
C THR A 314 18.78 -16.56 5.16
N LEU A 315 17.77 -15.97 5.80
CA LEU A 315 17.93 -15.08 6.94
C LEU A 315 17.79 -15.86 8.26
N SER A 316 18.82 -15.80 9.11
CA SER A 316 18.70 -16.21 10.51
C SER A 316 18.23 -15.04 11.36
N ALA A 317 17.37 -15.28 12.34
CA ALA A 317 16.90 -14.26 13.28
C ALA A 317 18.04 -13.64 14.11
N ASP A 318 19.08 -14.43 14.40
CA ASP A 318 20.24 -14.01 15.21
C ASP A 318 21.37 -13.36 14.38
N ALA A 319 21.13 -13.05 13.10
CA ALA A 319 22.15 -12.53 12.19
C ALA A 319 22.66 -11.13 12.61
N PRO A 320 23.98 -10.93 12.86
CA PRO A 320 24.52 -9.62 13.26
C PRO A 320 24.38 -8.51 12.20
N GLU A 321 24.23 -8.86 10.92
CA GLU A 321 23.84 -7.92 9.87
C GLU A 321 22.38 -7.45 9.99
N LEU A 322 21.44 -8.31 10.43
CA LEU A 322 20.04 -7.94 10.62
C LEU A 322 19.90 -6.87 11.71
N ALA A 323 20.54 -7.07 12.86
CA ALA A 323 20.51 -6.10 13.98
C ALA A 323 21.12 -4.73 13.62
N ARG A 324 21.98 -4.66 12.60
CA ARG A 324 22.53 -3.40 12.06
C ARG A 324 21.61 -2.78 11.01
N ALA A 325 21.12 -3.58 10.07
CA ALA A 325 20.22 -3.13 9.00
C ALA A 325 18.82 -2.73 9.49
N ALA A 326 18.36 -3.28 10.63
CA ALA A 326 17.03 -3.01 11.18
C ALA A 326 16.83 -1.57 11.68
N ARG A 327 17.88 -0.75 11.81
CA ARG A 327 17.79 0.62 12.34
C ARG A 327 17.21 1.60 11.31
N ASP A 328 15.90 1.60 11.17
CA ASP A 328 15.18 2.60 10.38
C ASP A 328 15.25 4.00 11.02
N PRO A 329 15.08 5.09 10.25
CA PRO A 329 15.16 6.46 10.75
C PRO A 329 14.27 6.77 11.95
N ALA A 330 13.04 6.22 11.99
CA ALA A 330 12.12 6.48 13.09
C ALA A 330 12.54 5.78 14.40
N SER A 331 13.21 4.63 14.32
CA SER A 331 13.80 3.95 15.47
C SER A 331 14.97 4.74 16.11
N VAL A 332 15.69 5.56 15.32
CA VAL A 332 16.90 6.27 15.75
C VAL A 332 16.73 7.78 15.94
N MET A 333 15.55 8.35 15.70
CA MET A 333 15.30 9.76 16.05
C MET A 333 15.51 10.01 17.55
N ASN A 334 16.04 11.18 17.90
CA ASN A 334 16.16 11.65 19.27
C ASN A 334 14.85 12.32 19.74
N ALA A 335 14.77 12.60 21.04
CA ALA A 335 13.65 13.30 21.68
C ALA A 335 13.87 14.83 21.86
N ASP A 336 14.96 15.37 21.31
CA ASP A 336 15.43 16.76 21.50
C ASP A 336 14.50 17.81 20.86
#